data_AF-A0AAW5Z0K3-F1
#
_entry.id   AF-A0AAW5Z0K3-F1
#
_cell.length_a   1.000
_cell.length_b   1.000
_cell.length_c   1.000
_cell.angle_alpha   90.00
_cell.angle_beta   90.00
_cell.angle_gamma   90.00
#
_symmetry.space_group_name_H-M   'P 1'
#
loop_
_entity.id
_entity.type
_entity.pdbx_description
1 polymer ?
#
loop_
_entity_poly.entity_id
_entity_poly.type
_entity_poly.pdbx_seq_one_letter_code
_entity_poly.pdbx_strand_id
1 'polypeptide(L)'
;DAHPYEISDDALQSVRDAFGDDNVLISNLIYLEEHGLIKNALDYYLDGININIPELRITKDGIDFIRDDGGLKAILGIMTIRLHDETLCELE
;
A
#
# COMPACT_ATOMS: atom_id res chain seq x y z
N ASP A 1 -6.60 19.47 -5.95
CA ASP A 1 -7.58 19.29 -4.88
C ASP A 1 -7.01 18.44 -3.76
N ALA A 2 -6.55 19.11 -2.70
CA ALA A 2 -6.23 18.49 -1.42
C ALA A 2 -7.55 18.32 -0.66
N HIS A 3 -7.91 17.08 -0.32
CA HIS A 3 -9.15 16.76 0.36
C HIS A 3 -9.14 17.35 1.80
N PRO A 4 -10.19 18.03 2.28
CA PRO A 4 -10.07 18.94 3.44
C PRO A 4 -10.40 18.30 4.80
N TYR A 5 -10.36 16.97 4.94
CA TYR A 5 -10.70 16.32 6.20
C TYR A 5 -9.59 15.37 6.65
N GLU A 6 -9.23 15.47 7.93
CA GLU A 6 -8.39 14.51 8.62
C GLU A 6 -9.03 13.11 8.49
N ILE A 7 -8.19 12.08 8.30
CA ILE A 7 -8.63 10.69 8.37
C ILE A 7 -9.21 10.48 9.77
N SER A 8 -10.49 10.08 9.86
CA SER A 8 -11.10 9.73 11.13
C SER A 8 -10.36 8.56 11.79
N ASP A 9 -10.25 8.56 13.12
CA ASP A 9 -9.60 7.47 13.88
C ASP A 9 -10.13 6.08 13.50
N ASP A 10 -11.43 5.93 13.24
CA ASP A 10 -12.04 4.66 12.82
C ASP A 10 -11.49 4.15 11.47
N ALA A 11 -11.23 5.07 10.54
CA ALA A 11 -10.67 4.73 9.23
C ALA A 11 -9.19 4.36 9.36
N LEU A 12 -8.44 5.04 10.25
CA LEU A 12 -7.07 4.68 10.57
C LEU A 12 -6.99 3.29 11.20
N GLN A 13 -7.88 2.99 12.16
CA GLN A 13 -7.94 1.69 12.80
C GLN A 13 -8.25 0.58 11.80
N SER A 14 -9.19 0.82 10.89
CA SER A 14 -9.52 -0.13 9.82
C SER A 14 -8.31 -0.44 8.92
N VAL A 15 -7.46 0.55 8.65
CA VAL A 15 -6.21 0.34 7.92
C VAL A 15 -5.25 -0.52 8.74
N ARG A 16 -5.02 -0.20 10.02
CA ARG A 16 -4.16 -1.01 10.90
C ARG A 16 -4.62 -2.47 10.96
N ASP A 17 -5.92 -2.69 11.16
CA ASP A 17 -6.52 -4.02 11.26
C ASP A 17 -6.34 -4.83 9.97
N ALA A 18 -6.36 -4.18 8.81
CA ALA A 18 -6.15 -4.85 7.52
C ALA A 18 -4.73 -5.43 7.36
N PHE A 19 -3.73 -4.86 8.06
CA PHE A 19 -2.34 -5.34 8.04
C PHE A 19 -1.99 -6.21 9.25
N GLY A 20 -2.80 -6.18 10.31
CA GLY A 20 -2.71 -7.05 11.49
C GLY A 20 -1.55 -6.77 12.46
N ASP A 21 -0.45 -6.18 11.98
CA ASP A 21 0.72 -5.78 12.77
C ASP A 21 1.20 -4.38 12.34
N ASP A 22 1.38 -3.48 13.31
CA ASP A 22 1.90 -2.13 13.09
C ASP A 22 3.30 -2.17 12.42
N ASN A 23 4.14 -3.17 12.71
CA ASN A 23 5.45 -3.29 12.06
C ASN A 23 5.33 -3.61 10.56
N VAL A 24 4.33 -4.41 10.19
CA VAL A 24 4.04 -4.73 8.78
C VAL A 24 3.54 -3.48 8.06
N LEU A 25 2.64 -2.71 8.69
CA LEU A 25 2.17 -1.45 8.15
C LEU A 25 3.32 -0.45 7.97
N ILE A 26 4.17 -0.26 8.98
CA ILE A 26 5.35 0.62 8.92
C ILE A 26 6.30 0.17 7.80
N SER A 27 6.59 -1.12 7.68
CA SER A 27 7.46 -1.64 6.62
C SER A 27 6.92 -1.33 5.22
N ASN A 28 5.61 -1.47 5.02
CA ASN A 28 4.95 -1.13 3.76
C ASN A 28 5.00 0.38 3.47
N LEU A 29 4.83 1.23 4.49
CA LEU A 29 4.93 2.67 4.33
C LEU A 29 6.35 3.09 3.93
N ILE A 30 7.39 2.53 4.57
CA ILE A 30 8.80 2.75 4.18
C ILE A 30 9.00 2.35 2.72
N TYR A 31 8.56 1.15 2.35
CA TYR A 31 8.72 0.64 0.99
C TYR A 31 8.08 1.57 -0.06
N LEU A 32 6.83 2.00 0.18
CA LEU A 32 6.14 2.91 -0.74
C LEU A 32 6.80 4.29 -0.82
N GLU A 33 7.36 4.78 0.29
CA GLU A 33 8.08 6.07 0.35
C GLU A 33 9.43 5.99 -0.37
N GLU A 34 10.19 4.90 -0.20
CA GLU A 34 11.46 4.64 -0.91
C GLU A 34 11.25 4.52 -2.43
N HIS A 35 10.11 3.98 -2.86
CA HIS A 35 9.70 3.94 -4.27
C HIS A 35 9.12 5.27 -4.77
N GLY A 36 9.08 6.32 -3.93
CA GLY A 36 8.60 7.64 -4.30
C GLY A 36 7.09 7.71 -4.56
N LEU A 37 6.31 6.70 -4.16
CA LEU A 37 4.86 6.63 -4.40
C LEU A 37 4.07 7.43 -3.36
N ILE A 38 4.59 7.51 -2.14
CA ILE A 38 4.08 8.34 -1.05
C ILE A 38 5.21 9.18 -0.45
N LYS A 39 4.86 10.14 0.41
CA LYS A 39 5.83 10.97 1.14
C LYS A 39 5.30 11.38 2.51
N ASN A 40 6.24 11.71 3.41
CA ASN A 40 6.01 12.11 4.80
C ASN A 40 5.24 11.04 5.58
N ALA A 41 5.56 9.77 5.36
CA ALA A 41 4.78 8.68 5.93
C ALA A 41 5.06 8.45 7.41
N LEU A 42 6.28 8.75 7.87
CA LEU A 42 6.77 8.41 9.20
C LEU A 42 7.51 9.58 9.84
N ASP A 43 7.34 9.71 11.15
CA ASP A 43 8.18 10.55 12.01
C ASP A 43 9.13 9.66 12.82
N TYR A 44 10.42 10.03 12.80
CA TYR A 44 11.48 9.33 13.52
C TYR A 44 11.82 10.06 14.81
N TYR A 45 11.64 9.38 15.94
CA TYR A 45 11.94 9.87 17.27
C TYR A 45 13.06 9.03 17.90
N LEU A 46 13.58 9.50 19.04
CA LEU A 46 14.62 8.77 19.79
C LEU A 46 14.10 7.45 20.37
N ASP A 47 12.80 7.36 20.64
CA ASP A 47 12.11 6.25 21.27
C ASP A 47 11.32 5.37 20.29
N GLY A 48 11.32 5.70 18.99
CA GLY A 48 10.69 4.87 17.98
C GLY A 48 10.24 5.63 16.74
N ILE A 49 9.31 5.01 16.02
CA ILE A 49 8.74 5.49 14.76
C ILE A 49 7.23 5.62 14.94
N ASN A 50 6.64 6.72 14.51
CA ASN A 50 5.19 6.87 14.41
C ASN A 50 4.76 7.15 12.97
N ILE A 51 3.54 6.74 12.63
CA ILE A 51 2.94 7.05 11.33
C ILE A 51 2.46 8.51 11.34
N ASN A 52 2.98 9.32 10.42
CA ASN A 52 2.64 10.73 10.29
C ASN A 52 1.39 10.92 9.42
N ILE A 53 0.23 10.56 9.94
CA ILE A 53 -1.05 10.68 9.24
C ILE A 53 -1.38 12.11 8.78
N PRO A 54 -1.12 13.17 9.58
CA PRO A 54 -1.41 14.54 9.15
C PRO A 54 -0.65 14.95 7.87
N GLU A 55 0.59 14.52 7.71
CA GLU A 55 1.44 14.92 6.58
C GLU A 55 1.61 13.85 5.49
N LEU A 56 1.15 12.61 5.72
CA LEU A 56 1.19 11.54 4.73
C LEU A 56 0.46 11.95 3.45
N ARG A 57 1.15 11.92 2.31
CA ARG A 57 0.58 12.26 0.99
C ARG A 57 1.02 11.27 -0.07
N ILE A 58 0.13 11.00 -1.03
CA ILE A 58 0.50 10.36 -2.29
C ILE A 58 1.26 11.35 -3.20
N THR A 59 2.27 10.87 -3.93
CA THR A 59 3.05 11.70 -4.87
C THR A 59 2.41 11.71 -6.26
N LYS A 60 2.95 12.55 -7.17
CA LYS A 60 2.56 12.48 -8.59
C LYS A 60 2.85 11.08 -9.15
N ASP A 61 4.03 10.54 -8.87
CA ASP A 61 4.43 9.22 -9.35
C ASP A 61 3.52 8.11 -8.77
N GLY A 62 3.07 8.26 -7.51
CA GLY A 62 2.06 7.37 -6.93
C GLY A 62 0.70 7.47 -7.63
N ILE A 63 0.27 8.66 -8.03
CA ILE A 63 -0.98 8.85 -8.78
C ILE A 63 -0.85 8.26 -10.19
N ASP A 64 0.26 8.51 -10.87
CA ASP A 64 0.54 7.98 -12.21
C ASP A 64 0.66 6.45 -12.16
N PHE A 65 1.31 5.90 -11.14
CA PHE A 65 1.41 4.46 -10.87
C PHE A 65 0.03 3.78 -10.72
N ILE A 66 -0.92 4.45 -10.05
CA ILE A 66 -2.30 3.94 -9.93
C ILE A 66 -3.05 4.00 -11.27
N ARG A 67 -2.74 4.98 -12.13
CA ARG A 67 -3.50 5.28 -13.35
C ARG A 67 -3.01 4.56 -14.60
N ASP A 68 -1.70 4.34 -14.77
CA ASP A 68 -1.12 3.83 -16.03
C ASP A 68 -1.10 2.30 -16.13
N ASP A 69 -0.82 1.56 -15.05
CA ASP A 69 -0.50 0.10 -15.13
C ASP A 69 -1.42 -0.83 -14.31
N GLY A 70 -2.54 -0.34 -13.78
CA GLY A 70 -3.45 -1.14 -12.93
C GLY A 70 -3.10 -1.16 -11.44
N GLY A 71 -2.23 -0.26 -10.98
CA GLY A 71 -1.96 0.05 -9.58
C GLY A 71 -1.26 -1.05 -8.79
N LEU A 72 -1.55 -1.17 -7.49
CA LEU A 72 -0.91 -2.13 -6.55
C LEU A 72 -0.96 -3.59 -7.03
N LYS A 73 -1.91 -3.96 -7.90
CA LYS A 73 -1.98 -5.30 -8.51
C LYS A 73 -0.82 -5.60 -9.46
N ALA A 74 -0.26 -4.57 -10.12
CA ALA A 74 0.89 -4.73 -11.01
C ALA A 74 2.20 -4.98 -10.24
N ILE A 75 2.40 -4.30 -9.10
CA ILE A 75 3.59 -4.51 -8.24
C ILE A 75 3.53 -5.85 -7.49
N LEU A 76 2.36 -6.29 -7.04
CA LEU A 76 2.24 -7.54 -6.29
C LEU A 76 2.38 -8.81 -7.15
N GLY A 77 2.46 -8.69 -8.48
CA GLY A 77 2.80 -9.80 -9.38
C GLY A 77 1.85 -11.01 -9.31
N ILE A 78 0.62 -10.85 -8.80
CA ILE A 78 -0.33 -11.96 -8.68
C ILE A 78 -0.92 -12.25 -10.07
N MET A 79 -0.27 -13.13 -10.83
CA MET A 79 -0.87 -13.72 -12.03
C MET A 79 -1.89 -14.77 -11.59
N THR A 80 -3.17 -14.41 -11.57
CA THR A 80 -4.25 -15.40 -11.38
C THR A 80 -4.35 -16.27 -12.63
N ILE A 81 -3.64 -17.39 -12.64
CA ILE A 81 -3.80 -18.42 -13.68
C ILE A 81 -5.08 -19.19 -13.38
N ARG A 82 -6.10 -19.04 -14.23
CA ARG A 82 -7.27 -19.93 -14.22
C ARG A 82 -6.97 -21.12 -15.13
N LEU A 83 -6.70 -22.27 -14.55
CA LEU A 83 -6.63 -23.53 -15.29
C LEU A 83 -8.06 -23.93 -15.70
N HIS A 84 -8.25 -24.30 -16.96
CA HIS A 84 -9.46 -25.01 -17.41
C HIS A 84 -9.19 -26.50 -17.29
N ASP A 85 -10.19 -27.29 -16.86
CA ASP A 85 -10.02 -28.73 -16.57
C ASP A 85 -9.42 -29.53 -17.76
N GLU A 86 -9.59 -29.04 -18.98
CA GLU A 86 -9.02 -29.64 -20.20
C GLU A 86 -7.49 -29.68 -20.21
N THR A 87 -6.79 -28.74 -19.57
CA THR A 87 -5.31 -28.73 -19.51
C THR A 87 -4.72 -29.64 -18.43
N LEU A 88 -5.54 -30.24 -17.54
CA LEU A 88 -5.07 -31.22 -16.55
C LEU A 88 -4.91 -32.63 -17.15
N CYS A 89 -5.57 -32.92 -18.27
CA CYS A 89 -5.54 -34.25 -18.90
C CYS A 89 -4.26 -34.56 -19.70
N GLU A 90 -3.41 -33.57 -19.99
CA GLU A 90 -2.18 -33.77 -20.78
C GLU A 90 -0.94 -34.12 -19.92
N LEU A 91 -1.10 -34.20 -18.59
CA LEU A 91 -0.01 -34.45 -17.63
C LEU A 91 -0.04 -35.86 -16.99
N GLU A 92 -0.88 -36.77 -17.47
CA GLU A 92 -0.91 -38.21 -17.10
C GLU A 92 -0.47 -39.11 -18.27
#